data_AF-A0A9W6R3Y7-F1
#
_entry.id   AF-A0A9W6R3Y7-F1
#
_cell.length_a   1.000
_cell.length_b   1.000
_cell.length_c   1.000
_cell.angle_alpha   90.00
_cell.angle_beta   90.00
_cell.angle_gamma   90.00
#
_symmetry.space_group_name_H-M   'P 1'
#
loop_
_entity.id
_entity.type
_entity.pdbx_description
1 polymer ?
#
loop_
_entity_poly.entity_id
_entity_poly.type
_entity_poly.pdbx_seq_one_letter_code
_entity_poly.pdbx_strand_id
1 'polypeptide(L)'
;MPEDDIAVGVCFVVSIDDVNLGAFNSCEGLGAEIEIEQRREGGNNTMIWHLPTRVKYSNVKLTRPIRAESAKLMQWFIASVGGHKQCTATIEARTLHGDKVASWGLLDVIPVRWTGPSLGPDNLKPAMETLELAHHGFFGPGTGS
;
A
#
# COMPACT_ATOMS: atom_id res chain seq x y z
N MET A 1 -10.03 21.01 22.39
CA MET A 1 -8.78 20.69 21.69
C MET A 1 -8.94 19.25 21.25
N PRO A 2 -8.90 18.89 19.95
CA PRO A 2 -9.04 17.49 19.58
C PRO A 2 -7.79 16.79 20.12
N GLU A 3 -8.01 15.74 20.91
CA GLU A 3 -6.92 14.88 21.40
C GLU A 3 -6.21 14.31 20.17
N ASP A 4 -4.88 14.49 20.11
CA ASP A 4 -4.03 13.78 19.17
C ASP A 4 -4.18 12.28 19.46
N ASP A 5 -5.12 11.64 18.78
CA ASP A 5 -5.34 10.21 18.79
C ASP A 5 -4.15 9.56 18.06
N ILE A 6 -3.01 9.51 18.76
CA ILE A 6 -1.79 8.87 18.27
C ILE A 6 -2.14 7.40 18.05
N ALA A 7 -1.82 6.92 16.86
CA ALA A 7 -2.23 5.61 16.38
C ALA A 7 -1.43 4.47 17.05
N VAL A 8 -1.73 4.19 18.32
CA VAL A 8 -1.15 3.08 19.08
C VAL A 8 -2.05 1.85 18.87
N GLY A 9 -1.70 1.01 17.89
CA GLY A 9 -2.42 -0.24 17.60
C GLY A 9 -3.39 -0.16 16.42
N VAL A 10 -2.91 0.32 15.27
CA VAL A 10 -3.72 0.54 14.07
C VAL A 10 -4.00 -0.78 13.35
N CYS A 11 -5.27 -1.03 13.02
CA CYS A 11 -5.62 -2.01 11.98
C CYS A 11 -5.73 -1.28 10.63
N PHE A 12 -5.22 -1.89 9.57
CA PHE A 12 -5.28 -1.31 8.23
C PHE A 12 -6.41 -1.99 7.46
N VAL A 13 -7.42 -1.23 7.03
CA VAL A 13 -8.44 -1.78 6.13
C VAL A 13 -8.04 -1.47 4.70
N VAL A 14 -8.06 -2.50 3.85
CA VAL A 14 -7.68 -2.37 2.44
C VAL A 14 -8.89 -2.68 1.57
N SER A 15 -9.16 -1.77 0.64
CA SER A 15 -10.16 -1.95 -0.41
C SER A 15 -9.50 -1.78 -1.77
N ILE A 16 -9.91 -2.58 -2.74
CA ILE A 16 -9.50 -2.43 -4.15
C ILE A 16 -10.77 -2.27 -4.97
N ASP A 17 -10.93 -1.10 -5.59
CA ASP A 17 -12.20 -0.61 -6.14
C ASP A 17 -13.35 -0.81 -5.13
N ASP A 18 -14.43 -1.47 -5.53
CA ASP A 18 -15.59 -1.77 -4.67
C ASP A 18 -15.40 -3.02 -3.79
N VAL A 19 -14.25 -3.68 -3.86
CA VAL A 19 -13.97 -4.91 -3.11
C VAL A 19 -13.21 -4.59 -1.82
N ASN A 20 -13.91 -4.67 -0.69
CA ASN A 20 -13.29 -4.63 0.62
C ASN A 20 -12.56 -5.95 0.89
N LEU A 21 -11.22 -5.90 0.92
CA LEU A 21 -10.36 -7.05 1.21
C LEU A 21 -10.23 -7.31 2.71
N GLY A 22 -10.64 -6.40 3.58
CA GLY A 22 -10.65 -6.54 5.03
C GLY A 22 -9.41 -5.97 5.70
N ALA A 23 -9.21 -6.36 6.96
CA ALA A 23 -8.14 -5.84 7.80
C ALA A 23 -6.80 -6.58 7.58
N PHE A 24 -5.71 -5.82 7.66
CA PHE A 24 -4.33 -6.28 7.64
C PHE A 24 -3.57 -5.84 8.90
N ASN A 25 -2.56 -6.63 9.26
CA ASN A 25 -1.76 -6.42 10.48
C ASN A 25 -0.51 -5.58 10.20
N SER A 26 0.05 -5.67 8.99
CA SER A 26 1.15 -4.81 8.57
C SER A 26 0.94 -4.27 7.17
N CYS A 27 1.38 -3.03 6.99
CA CYS A 27 1.45 -2.34 5.71
C CYS A 27 2.83 -1.71 5.61
N GLU A 28 3.65 -2.20 4.68
CA GLU A 28 5.01 -1.72 4.41
C GLU A 28 5.07 -1.14 3.00
N GLY A 29 6.04 -0.25 2.74
CA GLY A 29 6.31 0.23 1.39
C GLY A 29 5.37 1.33 0.88
N LEU A 30 4.54 1.92 1.74
CA LEU A 30 3.85 3.19 1.44
C LEU A 30 4.89 4.32 1.34
N GLY A 31 5.47 4.51 0.15
CA GLY A 31 6.52 5.48 -0.08
C GLY A 31 6.65 5.89 -1.54
N ALA A 32 7.05 7.15 -1.74
CA ALA A 32 7.45 7.72 -3.01
C ALA A 32 8.79 8.45 -2.85
N GLU A 33 9.67 8.29 -3.83
CA GLU A 33 10.95 8.98 -3.88
C GLU A 33 11.08 9.72 -5.22
N ILE A 34 11.46 10.99 -5.17
CA ILE A 34 11.75 11.76 -6.38
C ILE A 34 13.24 11.65 -6.67
N GLU A 35 13.59 11.11 -7.83
CA GLU A 35 14.98 11.06 -8.26
C GLU A 35 15.49 12.43 -8.67
N ILE A 36 16.61 12.85 -8.07
CA ILE A 36 17.23 14.15 -8.30
C ILE A 36 18.52 14.00 -9.11
N GLU A 37 18.58 14.62 -10.28
CA GLU A 37 19.82 14.81 -11.01
C GLU A 37 20.55 16.07 -10.50
N GLN A 38 21.85 15.94 -10.22
CA GLN A 38 22.67 17.07 -9.79
C GLN A 38 23.47 17.65 -10.94
N ARG A 39 23.36 18.97 -11.16
CA ARG A 39 24.07 19.66 -12.23
C ARG A 39 24.90 20.82 -11.69
N ARG A 40 26.17 20.87 -12.09
CA ARG A 40 27.10 21.97 -11.80
C ARG A 40 27.21 22.88 -13.02
N GLU A 41 27.08 24.16 -12.80
CA GLU A 41 27.17 25.19 -13.84
C GLU A 41 28.46 25.98 -13.68
N GLY A 42 29.19 26.20 -14.79
CA GLY A 42 30.38 27.04 -14.76
C GLY A 42 30.03 28.48 -14.40
N GLY A 43 30.85 29.13 -13.59
CA GLY A 43 30.60 30.49 -13.11
C GLY A 43 29.72 30.58 -11.86
N ASN A 44 29.06 29.49 -11.46
CA ASN A 44 28.37 29.38 -10.18
C ASN A 44 29.12 28.41 -9.25
N ASN A 45 29.94 28.96 -8.36
CA ASN A 45 30.74 28.18 -7.41
C ASN A 45 30.08 28.03 -6.03
N THR A 46 28.85 28.52 -5.85
CA THR A 46 28.18 28.59 -4.54
C THR A 46 27.10 27.52 -4.33
N MET A 47 26.56 26.93 -5.40
CA MET A 47 25.51 25.91 -5.28
C MET A 47 25.55 24.87 -6.41
N ILE A 48 24.81 23.78 -6.20
CA ILE A 48 24.55 22.73 -7.19
C ILE A 48 23.04 22.77 -7.54
N TRP A 49 22.71 22.64 -8.81
CA TRP A 49 21.31 22.52 -9.24
C TRP A 49 20.80 21.11 -8.95
N HIS A 50 19.65 21.03 -8.28
CA HIS A 50 18.90 19.80 -8.03
C HIS A 50 17.72 19.76 -9.01
N LEU A 51 17.75 18.85 -9.97
CA LEU A 51 16.76 18.71 -11.04
C LEU A 51 15.91 17.45 -10.80
N PRO A 52 14.64 17.59 -10.37
CA PRO A 52 13.73 16.47 -10.25
C PRO A 52 13.51 15.78 -11.59
N THR A 53 13.57 14.45 -11.60
CA THR A 53 13.37 13.64 -12.81
C THR A 53 12.10 12.81 -12.70
N ARG A 54 12.21 11.57 -12.21
CA ARG A 54 11.12 10.60 -12.12
C ARG A 54 10.79 10.29 -10.67
N VAL A 55 9.53 9.97 -10.42
CA VAL A 55 9.07 9.47 -9.12
C VAL A 55 9.13 7.94 -9.14
N LYS A 56 9.78 7.37 -8.13
CA LYS A 56 9.78 5.95 -7.83
C LYS A 56 8.76 5.68 -6.74
N TYR A 57 7.82 4.78 -7.03
CA TYR A 57 6.88 4.27 -6.05
C TYR A 57 7.35 2.91 -5.54
N SER A 58 7.32 2.74 -4.22
CA SER A 58 7.69 1.47 -3.61
C SER A 58 6.53 0.48 -3.70
N ASN A 59 6.84 -0.82 -3.84
CA ASN A 59 5.81 -1.84 -3.75
C ASN A 59 5.21 -1.83 -2.33
N VAL A 60 3.89 -1.86 -2.25
CA VAL A 60 3.16 -1.95 -0.99
C VAL A 60 3.01 -3.42 -0.62
N LYS A 61 3.44 -3.77 0.59
CA LYS A 61 3.38 -5.14 1.11
C LYS A 61 2.42 -5.19 2.30
N LEU A 62 1.37 -5.99 2.13
CA LEU A 62 0.27 -6.14 3.08
C LEU A 62 0.30 -7.55 3.66
N THR A 63 0.37 -7.67 4.99
CA THR A 63 0.46 -8.98 5.65
C THR A 63 -0.63 -9.16 6.70
N ARG A 64 -1.24 -10.35 6.74
CA ARG A 64 -2.25 -10.70 7.75
C ARG A 64 -2.33 -12.20 8.00
N PRO A 65 -2.91 -12.63 9.13
CA PRO A 65 -3.35 -14.02 9.29
C PRO A 65 -4.46 -14.37 8.30
N ILE A 66 -4.53 -15.64 7.90
CA ILE A 66 -5.62 -16.17 7.08
C ILE A 66 -6.96 -16.01 7.81
N ARG A 67 -7.97 -15.51 7.08
CA ARG A 67 -9.33 -15.27 7.55
C ARG A 67 -10.35 -15.60 6.45
N ALA A 68 -11.63 -15.42 6.72
CA ALA A 68 -12.69 -15.60 5.72
C ALA A 68 -12.47 -14.70 4.49
N GLU A 69 -11.91 -13.51 4.68
CA GLU A 69 -11.60 -12.54 3.61
C GLU A 69 -10.41 -12.97 2.73
N SER A 70 -9.63 -13.98 3.12
CA SER A 70 -8.52 -14.51 2.31
C SER A 70 -9.02 -15.09 0.98
N ALA A 71 -10.22 -15.67 0.96
CA ALA A 71 -10.84 -16.16 -0.28
C ALA A 71 -11.12 -15.02 -1.28
N LYS A 72 -11.56 -13.85 -0.79
CA LYS A 72 -11.83 -12.67 -1.63
C LYS A 72 -10.53 -12.14 -2.25
N LEU A 73 -9.47 -12.08 -1.46
CA LEU A 73 -8.15 -11.68 -1.93
C LEU A 73 -7.65 -12.60 -3.04
N MET A 74 -7.71 -13.92 -2.82
CA MET A 74 -7.28 -14.89 -3.83
C MET A 74 -8.11 -14.79 -5.11
N GLN A 75 -9.44 -14.63 -4.98
CA GLN A 75 -10.33 -14.46 -6.12
C GLN A 75 -9.95 -13.20 -6.93
N TRP A 76 -9.74 -12.07 -6.25
CA TRP A 76 -9.30 -10.83 -6.89
C TRP A 76 -7.95 -11.03 -7.59
N PHE A 77 -6.97 -11.63 -6.91
CA PHE A 77 -5.64 -11.89 -7.47
C PHE A 77 -5.71 -12.73 -8.76
N ILE A 78 -6.46 -13.84 -8.75
CA ILE A 78 -6.65 -14.69 -9.95
C ILE A 78 -7.32 -13.91 -11.07
N ALA A 79 -8.36 -13.12 -10.75
CA ALA A 79 -9.07 -12.32 -11.75
C ALA A 79 -8.14 -11.28 -12.40
N SER A 80 -7.24 -10.66 -11.63
CA SER A 80 -6.26 -9.70 -12.15
C SER A 80 -5.23 -10.33 -13.08
N VAL A 81 -4.86 -11.61 -12.87
CA VAL A 81 -3.93 -12.35 -13.75
C VAL A 81 -4.57 -12.66 -15.11
N GLY A 82 -5.88 -12.96 -15.14
CA GLY A 82 -6.62 -13.30 -16.36
C GLY A 82 -6.89 -12.11 -17.31
N GLY A 83 -6.62 -10.89 -16.86
CA GLY A 83 -6.80 -9.66 -17.62
C GLY A 83 -6.69 -8.47 -16.68
N HIS A 84 -5.58 -7.73 -16.75
CA HIS A 84 -5.37 -6.60 -15.87
C HIS A 84 -6.30 -5.44 -16.26
N LYS A 85 -7.26 -5.16 -15.38
CA LYS A 85 -8.02 -3.91 -15.40
C LYS A 85 -7.31 -2.91 -14.48
N GLN A 86 -7.26 -1.65 -14.90
CA GLN A 86 -6.83 -0.55 -14.02
C GLN A 86 -7.75 -0.52 -12.79
N CYS A 87 -7.14 -0.68 -11.62
CA CYS A 87 -7.81 -0.70 -10.33
C CYS A 87 -7.17 0.33 -9.40
N THR A 88 -7.97 0.90 -8.52
CA THR A 88 -7.49 1.77 -7.44
C THR A 88 -7.54 1.01 -6.13
N ALA A 89 -6.59 1.26 -5.22
CA ALA A 89 -6.68 0.74 -3.86
C ALA A 89 -6.76 1.88 -2.86
N THR A 90 -7.46 1.65 -1.77
CA THR A 90 -7.46 2.54 -0.61
C THR A 90 -6.99 1.77 0.61
N ILE A 91 -6.01 2.31 1.31
CA ILE A 91 -5.51 1.80 2.58
C ILE A 91 -5.93 2.79 3.66
N GLU A 92 -6.70 2.33 4.64
CA GLU A 92 -7.18 3.15 5.74
C GLU A 92 -6.56 2.69 7.05
N ALA A 93 -5.86 3.60 7.73
CA ALA A 93 -5.48 3.44 9.13
C ALA A 93 -6.70 3.72 10.00
N ARG A 94 -7.03 2.78 10.88
CA ARG A 94 -8.16 2.91 11.82
C ARG A 94 -7.76 2.71 13.27
N THR A 95 -8.45 3.40 14.18
CA THR A 95 -8.35 3.18 15.62
C THR A 95 -8.89 1.80 15.98
N LEU A 96 -8.64 1.35 17.22
CA LEU A 96 -9.24 0.12 17.76
C LEU A 96 -10.77 0.15 17.80
N HIS A 97 -11.36 1.36 17.82
CA HIS A 97 -12.80 1.58 17.79
C HIS A 97 -13.38 1.61 16.36
N GLY A 98 -12.52 1.53 15.34
CA GLY A 98 -12.90 1.48 13.92
C GLY A 98 -12.96 2.85 13.24
N ASP A 99 -12.65 3.93 13.95
CA ASP A 99 -12.61 5.29 13.42
C ASP A 99 -11.43 5.48 12.48
N LYS A 100 -11.66 6.16 11.35
CA LYS A 100 -10.63 6.43 10.35
C LYS A 100 -9.68 7.53 10.83
N VAL A 101 -8.40 7.19 10.95
CA VAL A 101 -7.32 8.12 11.33
C VAL A 101 -6.70 8.74 10.08
N ALA A 102 -6.37 7.90 9.09
CA ALA A 102 -5.74 8.34 7.84
C ALA A 102 -6.12 7.41 6.68
N SER A 103 -5.99 7.90 5.46
CA SER A 103 -6.30 7.16 4.24
C SER A 103 -5.32 7.52 3.14
N TRP A 104 -4.85 6.49 2.43
CA TRP A 104 -3.96 6.62 1.28
C TRP A 104 -4.59 5.91 0.08
N GLY A 105 -4.82 6.64 -1.00
CA GLY A 105 -5.25 6.09 -2.28
C GLY A 105 -4.05 5.74 -3.15
N LEU A 106 -4.11 4.58 -3.83
CA LEU A 106 -3.12 4.09 -4.79
C LEU A 106 -3.74 4.00 -6.19
N LEU A 107 -3.06 4.57 -7.20
CA LEU A 107 -3.48 4.56 -8.60
C LEU A 107 -2.89 3.37 -9.36
N ASP A 108 -3.68 2.80 -10.29
CA ASP A 108 -3.28 1.73 -11.22
C ASP A 108 -2.52 0.60 -10.53
N VAL A 109 -3.18 0.00 -9.54
CA VAL A 109 -2.63 -1.03 -8.67
C VAL A 109 -2.51 -2.35 -9.41
N ILE A 110 -1.33 -2.95 -9.36
CA ILE A 110 -1.01 -4.23 -9.99
C ILE A 110 -0.61 -5.23 -8.90
N PRO A 111 -1.25 -6.41 -8.81
CA PRO A 111 -0.76 -7.47 -7.96
C PRO A 111 0.57 -8.01 -8.49
N VAL A 112 1.63 -7.86 -7.71
CA VAL A 112 2.97 -8.36 -8.06
C VAL A 112 3.15 -9.79 -7.60
N ARG A 113 2.70 -10.08 -6.36
CA ARG A 113 2.90 -11.39 -5.74
C ARG A 113 1.90 -11.63 -4.63
N TRP A 114 1.40 -12.84 -4.54
CA TRP A 114 0.74 -13.36 -3.33
C TRP A 114 1.56 -14.53 -2.79
N THR A 115 1.76 -14.55 -1.47
CA THR A 115 2.38 -15.67 -0.75
C THR A 115 1.39 -16.18 0.28
N GLY A 116 0.96 -17.43 0.09
CA GLY A 116 0.04 -18.11 0.99
C GLY A 116 0.70 -18.62 2.27
N PRO A 117 -0.10 -19.23 3.15
CA PRO A 117 0.37 -19.74 4.43
C PRO A 117 1.22 -21.00 4.28
N SER A 118 2.18 -21.17 5.18
CA SER A 118 2.82 -22.46 5.41
C SER A 118 1.96 -23.28 6.37
N LEU A 119 1.38 -24.37 5.84
CA LEU A 119 0.51 -25.28 6.58
C LEU A 119 1.27 -26.56 6.90
N GLY A 120 1.40 -26.89 8.18
CA GLY A 120 2.07 -28.11 8.64
C GLY A 120 1.70 -28.39 10.09
N PRO A 121 1.70 -29.67 10.52
CA PRO A 121 1.26 -30.06 11.85
C PRO A 121 2.11 -29.47 12.99
N ASP A 122 3.37 -29.14 12.72
CA ASP A 122 4.31 -28.58 13.70
C ASP A 122 4.31 -27.04 13.74
N ASN A 123 3.55 -26.37 12.87
CA ASN A 123 3.51 -24.91 12.82
C ASN A 123 2.49 -24.34 13.82
N LEU A 124 2.96 -23.97 15.01
CA LEU A 124 2.14 -23.38 16.08
C LEU A 124 1.83 -21.88 15.87
N LYS A 125 2.42 -21.23 14.86
CA LYS A 125 2.16 -19.81 14.56
C LYS A 125 0.88 -19.65 13.74
N PRO A 126 0.17 -18.50 13.87
CA PRO A 126 -0.92 -18.17 12.97
C PRO A 126 -0.47 -18.27 11.51
N ALA A 127 -1.29 -18.91 10.68
CA ALA A 127 -1.04 -19.04 9.26
C ALA A 127 -1.17 -17.66 8.59
N MET A 128 -0.09 -17.16 7.99
CA MET A 128 -0.05 -15.81 7.43
C MET A 128 -0.16 -15.82 5.91
N GLU A 129 -0.76 -14.79 5.32
CA GLU A 129 -0.64 -14.46 3.91
C GLU A 129 -0.02 -13.08 3.70
N THR A 130 0.61 -12.90 2.55
CA THR A 130 1.22 -11.64 2.13
C THR A 130 0.80 -11.32 0.71
N LEU A 131 0.30 -10.10 0.51
CA LEU A 131 0.02 -9.52 -0.79
C LEU A 131 1.00 -8.38 -1.07
N GLU A 132 1.60 -8.39 -2.25
CA GLU A 132 2.51 -7.35 -2.74
C GLU A 132 1.90 -6.66 -3.96
N LEU A 133 1.84 -5.33 -3.90
CA LEU A 133 1.21 -4.47 -4.89
C LEU A 133 2.21 -3.47 -5.44
N ALA A 134 2.28 -3.33 -6.77
CA ALA A 134 2.86 -2.17 -7.42
C ALA A 134 1.75 -1.14 -7.71
N HIS A 135 2.11 0.13 -7.84
CA HIS A 135 1.16 1.20 -8.15
C HIS A 135 1.86 2.33 -8.90
N HIS A 136 1.09 3.15 -9.62
CA HIS A 136 1.61 4.24 -10.46
C HIS A 136 1.45 5.63 -9.83
N GLY A 137 0.96 5.70 -8.59
CA GLY A 137 0.89 6.95 -7.87
C GLY A 137 -0.01 6.89 -6.66
N PHE A 138 -0.15 8.05 -6.01
CA PHE A 138 -1.07 8.27 -4.91
C PHE A 138 -2.18 9.23 -5.34
N PHE A 139 -3.37 9.04 -4.77
CA PHE A 139 -4.45 10.03 -4.83
C PHE A 139 -4.96 10.32 -3.42
N GLY A 140 -5.38 11.56 -3.17
CA GLY A 140 -5.87 12.00 -1.87
C GLY A 140 -7.39 12.12 -1.85
N PRO A 141 -8.01 12.17 -0.66
CA PRO A 141 -9.39 12.65 -0.53
C PRO A 141 -9.43 14.13 -0.97
N GLY A 142 -9.88 14.37 -2.21
CA GLY A 142 -9.97 15.71 -2.80
C GLY A 142 -9.29 15.87 -4.17
N THR A 143 -8.55 14.87 -4.66
CA THR A 143 -8.01 14.86 -6.03
C THR A 143 -8.88 13.99 -6.93
N GLY A 144 -10.15 14.38 -7.07
CA GLY A 144 -10.97 14.00 -8.21
C GLY A 144 -11.10 15.25 -9.08
N SER A 145 -10.53 15.21 -10.28
CA SER A 145 -10.96 16.12 -11.35
C SER A 145 -12.27 15.61 -11.93
#